data_AF-G5CPN9-F1
#
_entry.id   AF-G5CPN9-F1
#
_cell.length_a   1.000
_cell.length_b   1.000
_cell.length_c   1.000
_cell.angle_alpha   90.00
_cell.angle_beta   90.00
_cell.angle_gamma   90.00
#
_symmetry.space_group_name_H-M   'P 1'
#
loop_
_entity.id
_entity.type
_entity.pdbx_description
1 polymer ?
#
loop_
_entity_poly.entity_id
_entity_poly.type
_entity_poly.pdbx_seq_one_letter_code
_entity_poly.pdbx_strand_id
1 'polypeptide(L)'
;MDRILHHAVHTVHTSKSARDAEGHGTWQSKLNEALNSSKVHTILNVLLICDLMTVIIGMLLEQYYSDSQVQGLTEAFKDCLEKRTFCPDPSHLAHYGNHDLHEWAERMEYASLAILLIFLLENMLLVLANGCRFFANPFHILDIVVVVVSVGFELQGILGEGHDAGIGLVVFARTWRFIRLGHGIHEMHEEHEAEDHGEHRVSDAAGSLEAPLQKGSFEQHAKGTSGVHHARSQASSNREGREGCCVQ
;
A
#
# COMPACT_ATOMS: atom_id res chain seq x y z
N MET A 1 43.00 -9.73 39.69
CA MET A 1 41.94 -10.43 38.94
C MET A 1 40.99 -9.48 38.21
N ASP A 2 40.82 -8.23 38.65
CA ASP A 2 39.93 -7.24 37.99
C ASP A 2 40.29 -6.82 36.56
N ARG A 3 41.57 -6.78 36.19
CA ARG A 3 41.97 -6.33 34.84
C ARG A 3 41.61 -7.31 33.72
N ILE A 4 41.43 -8.59 34.04
CA ILE A 4 41.09 -9.63 33.06
C ILE A 4 39.59 -9.62 32.78
N LEU A 5 38.76 -9.33 33.79
CA LEU A 5 37.31 -9.20 33.61
C LEU A 5 36.94 -7.98 32.77
N HIS A 6 37.60 -6.84 33.00
CA HIS A 6 37.32 -5.60 32.26
C HIS A 6 37.67 -5.70 30.77
N HIS A 7 38.68 -6.51 30.42
CA HIS A 7 39.08 -6.73 29.03
C HIS A 7 38.16 -7.72 28.30
N ALA A 8 37.58 -8.70 29.02
CA ALA A 8 36.63 -9.65 28.46
C ALA A 8 35.24 -9.04 28.23
N VAL A 9 34.80 -8.14 29.10
CA VAL A 9 33.51 -7.43 28.92
C VAL A 9 33.57 -6.48 27.71
N HIS A 10 34.71 -5.82 27.47
CA HIS A 10 34.86 -4.89 26.36
C HIS A 10 34.95 -5.59 24.99
N THR A 11 35.53 -6.79 24.90
CA THR A 11 35.60 -7.57 23.65
C THR A 11 34.29 -8.28 23.30
N VAL A 12 33.47 -8.64 24.30
CA VAL A 12 32.12 -9.16 24.05
C VAL A 12 31.18 -8.07 23.55
N HIS A 13 31.31 -6.83 24.04
CA HIS A 13 30.46 -5.72 23.59
C HIS A 13 30.80 -5.23 22.17
N THR A 14 32.07 -5.25 21.77
CA THR A 14 32.48 -4.87 20.41
C THR A 14 32.18 -5.94 19.36
N SER A 15 32.20 -7.23 19.73
CA SER A 15 31.87 -8.32 18.81
C SER A 15 30.37 -8.53 18.58
N LYS A 16 29.52 -8.06 19.51
CA LYS A 16 28.07 -7.97 19.30
C LYS A 16 27.74 -6.76 18.40
N SER A 17 28.35 -5.61 18.66
CA SER A 17 28.16 -4.40 17.85
C SER A 17 28.68 -4.49 16.41
N ALA A 18 29.66 -5.35 16.11
CA ALA A 18 30.18 -5.54 14.75
C ALA A 18 29.34 -6.52 13.91
N ARG A 19 28.65 -7.49 14.52
CA ARG A 19 27.75 -8.41 13.80
C ARG A 19 26.37 -7.78 13.53
N ASP A 20 25.96 -6.83 14.35
CA ASP A 20 24.69 -6.12 14.17
C ASP A 20 24.80 -4.94 13.16
N ALA A 21 26.01 -4.50 12.82
CA ALA A 21 26.25 -3.37 11.92
C ALA A 21 26.38 -3.75 10.42
N GLU A 22 26.74 -4.98 10.06
CA GLU A 22 26.86 -5.42 8.65
C GLU A 22 25.62 -6.17 8.12
N GLY A 23 24.73 -6.64 9.00
CA GLY A 23 23.57 -7.46 8.61
C GLY A 23 22.24 -6.69 8.46
N HIS A 24 22.12 -5.50 9.05
CA HIS A 24 20.81 -4.87 9.24
C HIS A 24 20.35 -3.97 8.09
N GLY A 25 21.24 -3.59 7.16
CA GLY A 25 20.93 -2.70 6.05
C GLY A 25 20.71 -3.38 4.69
N THR A 26 21.13 -4.63 4.51
CA THR A 26 21.18 -5.23 3.15
C THR A 26 19.85 -5.87 2.73
N TRP A 27 19.16 -6.56 3.64
CA TRP A 27 17.88 -7.20 3.29
C TRP A 27 16.74 -6.16 3.21
N GLN A 28 16.71 -5.18 4.11
CA GLN A 28 15.72 -4.09 4.08
C GLN A 28 15.89 -3.20 2.85
N SER A 29 17.12 -2.81 2.50
CA SER A 29 17.34 -1.99 1.29
C SER A 29 16.95 -2.74 0.02
N LYS A 30 17.26 -4.04 -0.07
CA LYS A 30 16.84 -4.88 -1.20
C LYS A 30 15.33 -5.08 -1.25
N LEU A 31 14.67 -5.21 -0.11
CA LEU A 31 13.20 -5.29 -0.04
C LEU A 31 12.57 -3.97 -0.45
N ASN A 32 13.07 -2.85 0.04
CA ASN A 32 12.58 -1.53 -0.32
C ASN A 32 12.76 -1.26 -1.82
N GLU A 33 13.91 -1.63 -2.38
CA GLU A 33 14.19 -1.53 -3.82
C GLU A 33 13.32 -2.47 -4.66
N ALA A 34 13.09 -3.70 -4.19
CA ALA A 34 12.21 -4.65 -4.86
C ALA A 34 10.75 -4.20 -4.82
N LEU A 35 10.31 -3.63 -3.70
CA LEU A 35 8.93 -3.22 -3.44
C LEU A 35 8.55 -1.95 -4.21
N ASN A 36 9.46 -0.97 -4.26
CA ASN A 36 9.28 0.24 -5.09
C ASN A 36 9.46 -0.03 -6.59
N SER A 37 9.69 -1.28 -6.98
CA SER A 37 9.72 -1.63 -8.40
C SER A 37 8.34 -1.42 -9.02
N SER A 38 8.25 -0.67 -10.11
CA SER A 38 7.00 -0.44 -10.86
C SER A 38 6.33 -1.76 -11.29
N LYS A 39 7.09 -2.85 -11.38
CA LYS A 39 6.59 -4.20 -11.64
C LYS A 39 5.74 -4.73 -10.49
N VAL A 40 6.16 -4.52 -9.24
CA VAL A 40 5.39 -4.95 -8.07
C VAL A 40 4.08 -4.19 -7.99
N HIS A 41 4.10 -2.87 -8.12
CA HIS A 41 2.87 -2.07 -8.19
C HIS A 41 1.92 -2.54 -9.30
N THR A 42 2.44 -2.85 -10.49
CA THR A 42 1.63 -3.38 -11.60
C THR A 42 1.02 -4.75 -11.26
N ILE A 43 1.82 -5.67 -10.70
CA ILE A 43 1.36 -7.00 -10.30
C ILE A 43 0.28 -6.89 -9.22
N LEU A 44 0.48 -6.03 -8.22
CA LEU A 44 -0.48 -5.82 -7.13
C LEU A 44 -1.80 -5.25 -7.63
N ASN A 45 -1.74 -4.29 -8.56
CA ASN A 45 -2.94 -3.73 -9.17
C ASN A 45 -3.71 -4.78 -9.99
N VAL A 46 -3.00 -5.60 -10.77
CA VAL A 46 -3.63 -6.72 -11.51
C VAL A 46 -4.23 -7.74 -10.54
N LEU A 47 -3.52 -8.11 -9.49
CA LEU A 47 -4.00 -9.04 -8.46
C LEU A 47 -5.26 -8.51 -7.78
N LEU A 48 -5.36 -7.18 -7.59
CA LEU A 48 -6.52 -6.54 -6.96
C LEU A 48 -7.74 -6.54 -7.88
N ILE A 49 -7.53 -6.29 -9.18
CA ILE A 49 -8.60 -6.43 -10.17
C ILE A 49 -9.08 -7.89 -10.21
N CYS A 50 -8.15 -8.85 -10.19
CA CYS A 50 -8.50 -10.28 -10.12
C CYS A 50 -9.28 -10.63 -8.84
N ASP A 51 -8.86 -10.12 -7.67
CA ASP A 51 -9.57 -10.32 -6.39
C ASP A 51 -11.01 -9.80 -6.45
N LEU A 52 -11.19 -8.58 -6.98
CA LEU A 52 -12.52 -8.01 -7.20
C LEU A 52 -13.37 -8.92 -8.10
N MET A 53 -12.82 -9.41 -9.20
CA MET A 53 -13.53 -10.31 -10.10
C MET A 53 -13.88 -11.64 -9.44
N THR A 54 -12.97 -12.25 -8.69
CA THR A 54 -13.23 -13.49 -7.94
C THR A 54 -14.37 -13.31 -6.94
N VAL A 55 -14.38 -12.18 -6.23
CA VAL A 55 -15.41 -11.88 -5.22
C VAL A 55 -16.76 -11.63 -5.87
N ILE A 56 -16.80 -10.88 -6.98
CA ILE A 56 -18.03 -10.70 -7.76
C ILE A 56 -18.56 -12.04 -8.25
N ILE A 57 -17.70 -12.89 -8.80
CA ILE A 57 -18.09 -14.22 -9.28
C ILE A 57 -18.62 -15.09 -8.14
N GLY A 58 -17.95 -15.09 -6.98
CA GLY A 58 -18.41 -15.81 -5.79
C GLY A 58 -19.80 -15.36 -5.34
N MET A 59 -20.02 -14.06 -5.19
CA MET A 59 -21.33 -13.50 -4.82
C MET A 59 -22.42 -13.85 -5.85
N LEU A 60 -22.12 -13.78 -7.15
CA LEU A 60 -23.08 -14.16 -8.19
C LEU A 60 -23.42 -15.66 -8.11
N LEU A 61 -22.43 -16.51 -7.87
CA LEU A 61 -22.62 -17.96 -7.79
C LEU A 61 -23.52 -18.32 -6.61
N GLU A 62 -23.30 -17.71 -5.45
CA GLU A 62 -24.14 -17.91 -4.26
C GLU A 62 -25.57 -17.38 -4.46
N GLN A 63 -25.70 -16.25 -5.17
CA GLN A 63 -27.01 -15.73 -5.55
C GLN A 63 -27.75 -16.67 -6.51
N TYR A 64 -27.08 -17.23 -7.52
CA TYR A 64 -27.65 -18.23 -8.43
C TYR A 64 -28.04 -19.52 -7.70
N TYR A 65 -27.20 -19.97 -6.76
CA TYR A 65 -27.49 -21.13 -5.93
C TYR A 65 -28.76 -20.91 -5.09
N SER A 66 -28.86 -19.77 -4.42
CA SER A 66 -30.02 -19.40 -3.61
C SER A 66 -31.31 -19.34 -4.45
N ASP A 67 -31.26 -18.76 -5.65
CA ASP A 67 -32.40 -18.71 -6.56
C ASP A 67 -32.84 -20.12 -7.01
N SER A 68 -31.87 -21.01 -7.27
CA SER A 68 -32.17 -22.40 -7.63
C SER A 68 -32.90 -23.17 -6.51
N GLN A 69 -32.59 -22.90 -5.23
CA GLN A 69 -33.30 -23.49 -4.10
C GLN A 69 -34.74 -23.01 -4.03
N VAL A 70 -34.96 -21.70 -4.17
CA VAL A 70 -36.30 -21.09 -4.09
C VAL A 70 -37.19 -21.58 -5.22
N GLN A 71 -36.66 -21.69 -6.44
CA GLN A 71 -37.39 -22.23 -7.58
C GLN A 71 -37.76 -23.70 -7.37
N GLY A 72 -36.81 -24.54 -6.94
CA GLY A 72 -37.06 -25.96 -6.67
C GLY A 72 -38.11 -26.19 -5.59
N LEU A 73 -38.08 -25.41 -4.50
CA LEU A 73 -39.11 -25.48 -3.46
C LEU A 73 -40.47 -25.02 -3.99
N THR A 74 -40.52 -23.93 -4.76
CA THR A 74 -41.75 -23.38 -5.32
C THR A 74 -42.44 -24.40 -6.25
N GLU A 75 -41.66 -25.08 -7.09
CA GLU A 75 -42.15 -26.15 -7.96
C GLU A 75 -42.67 -27.35 -7.15
N ALA A 76 -41.92 -27.80 -6.14
CA ALA A 76 -42.33 -28.91 -5.29
C ALA A 76 -43.62 -28.60 -4.50
N PHE A 77 -43.76 -27.35 -4.02
CA PHE A 77 -44.96 -26.90 -3.33
C PHE A 77 -46.17 -26.83 -4.27
N LYS A 78 -45.97 -26.36 -5.51
CA LYS A 78 -47.02 -26.33 -6.54
C LYS A 78 -47.49 -27.74 -6.91
N ASP A 79 -46.57 -28.68 -7.10
CA ASP A 79 -46.88 -30.09 -7.41
C ASP A 79 -47.65 -30.76 -6.26
N CYS A 80 -47.29 -30.46 -5.01
CA CYS A 80 -48.03 -30.93 -3.83
C CYS A 80 -49.50 -30.46 -3.86
N LEU A 81 -49.71 -29.16 -4.07
CA LEU A 81 -51.06 -28.57 -4.09
C LEU A 81 -51.94 -29.20 -5.17
N GLU A 82 -51.36 -29.47 -6.34
CA GLU A 82 -52.07 -30.10 -7.45
C GLU A 82 -52.42 -31.58 -7.16
N LYS A 83 -51.48 -32.34 -6.61
CA LYS A 83 -51.65 -33.78 -6.36
C LYS A 83 -52.36 -34.11 -5.04
N ARG A 84 -52.62 -33.12 -4.18
CA ARG A 84 -53.12 -33.30 -2.80
C ARG A 84 -52.32 -34.34 -2.00
N THR A 85 -51.01 -34.37 -2.24
CA THR A 85 -50.07 -35.20 -1.49
C THR A 85 -49.56 -34.46 -0.25
N PHE A 86 -48.67 -35.10 0.51
CA PHE A 86 -47.99 -34.44 1.63
C PHE A 86 -47.01 -33.40 1.09
N CYS A 87 -47.10 -32.15 1.56
CA CYS A 87 -46.21 -31.08 1.09
C CYS A 87 -44.84 -31.17 1.76
N PRO A 88 -43.78 -30.84 1.01
CA PRO A 88 -42.45 -30.76 1.60
C PRO A 88 -42.43 -29.70 2.71
N ASP A 89 -41.83 -30.07 3.84
CA ASP A 89 -41.59 -29.13 4.92
C ASP A 89 -40.51 -28.12 4.48
N PRO A 90 -40.72 -26.80 4.61
CA PRO A 90 -39.72 -25.79 4.28
C PRO A 90 -38.41 -25.94 5.06
N SER A 91 -38.39 -26.69 6.18
CA SER A 91 -37.17 -27.03 6.91
C SER A 91 -36.21 -27.97 6.14
N HIS A 92 -36.64 -28.59 5.05
CA HIS A 92 -35.82 -29.45 4.19
C HIS A 92 -35.24 -28.72 2.95
N LEU A 93 -35.10 -27.40 3.02
CA LEU A 93 -34.54 -26.56 1.93
C LEU A 93 -33.15 -27.01 1.46
N ALA A 94 -32.32 -27.54 2.39
CA ALA A 94 -30.97 -28.03 2.11
C ALA A 94 -30.91 -29.22 1.13
N HIS A 95 -32.04 -29.90 0.87
CA HIS A 95 -32.10 -30.99 -0.11
C HIS A 95 -32.40 -30.48 -1.53
N TYR A 96 -32.81 -29.22 -1.67
CA TYR A 96 -33.08 -28.60 -2.97
C TYR A 96 -31.88 -27.71 -3.36
N GLY A 97 -31.48 -27.78 -4.63
CA GLY A 97 -30.32 -27.04 -5.15
C GLY A 97 -29.33 -27.95 -5.87
N ASN A 98 -28.53 -27.38 -6.75
CA ASN A 98 -27.52 -28.14 -7.47
C ASN A 98 -26.28 -28.35 -6.56
N HIS A 99 -25.99 -29.61 -6.22
CA HIS A 99 -24.83 -29.95 -5.39
C HIS A 99 -23.50 -29.50 -6.02
N ASP A 100 -23.42 -29.47 -7.35
CA ASP A 100 -22.22 -28.99 -8.05
C ASP A 100 -21.98 -27.48 -7.78
N LEU A 101 -23.05 -26.68 -7.76
CA LEU A 101 -22.96 -25.24 -7.46
C LEU A 101 -22.50 -25.00 -6.02
N HIS A 102 -23.00 -25.80 -5.08
CA HIS A 102 -22.60 -25.69 -3.68
C HIS A 102 -21.11 -25.98 -3.48
N GLU A 103 -20.60 -27.03 -4.12
CA GLU A 103 -19.17 -27.38 -4.04
C GLU A 103 -18.27 -26.31 -4.68
N TRP A 104 -18.70 -25.69 -5.79
CA TRP A 104 -17.96 -24.59 -6.40
C TRP A 104 -17.98 -23.31 -5.55
N ALA A 105 -19.10 -23.01 -4.88
CA ALA A 105 -19.20 -21.89 -3.95
C ALA A 105 -18.17 -22.00 -2.82
N GLU A 106 -18.15 -23.16 -2.15
CA GLU A 106 -17.22 -23.44 -1.05
C GLU A 106 -15.76 -23.28 -1.50
N ARG A 107 -15.40 -23.81 -2.67
CA ARG A 107 -14.04 -23.67 -3.22
C ARG A 107 -13.67 -22.22 -3.53
N MET A 108 -14.62 -21.41 -3.99
CA MET A 108 -14.38 -19.99 -4.29
C MET A 108 -14.18 -19.15 -3.03
N GLU A 109 -14.86 -19.49 -1.95
CA GLU A 109 -14.62 -18.89 -0.63
C GLU A 109 -13.18 -19.14 -0.16
N TYR A 110 -12.73 -20.40 -0.19
CA TYR A 110 -11.33 -20.73 0.15
C TYR A 110 -10.31 -20.04 -0.76
N ALA A 111 -10.59 -19.93 -2.06
CA ALA A 111 -9.72 -19.25 -3.01
C ALA A 111 -9.63 -17.74 -2.71
N SER A 112 -10.75 -17.10 -2.37
CA SER A 112 -10.78 -15.68 -1.99
C SER A 112 -10.00 -15.43 -0.70
N LEU A 113 -10.15 -16.30 0.30
CA LEU A 113 -9.37 -16.22 1.54
C LEU A 113 -7.86 -16.34 1.27
N ALA A 114 -7.45 -17.28 0.39
CA ALA A 114 -6.04 -17.45 0.04
C ALA A 114 -5.44 -16.18 -0.59
N ILE A 115 -6.16 -15.53 -1.51
CA ILE A 115 -5.75 -14.26 -2.11
C ILE A 115 -5.67 -13.16 -1.06
N LEU A 116 -6.63 -13.11 -0.14
CA LEU A 116 -6.67 -12.14 0.94
C LEU A 116 -5.46 -12.29 1.90
N LEU A 117 -5.02 -13.53 2.16
CA LEU A 117 -3.80 -13.82 2.93
C LEU A 117 -2.52 -13.41 2.20
N ILE A 118 -2.43 -13.64 0.89
CA ILE A 118 -1.29 -13.17 0.07
C ILE A 118 -1.17 -11.65 0.18
N PHE A 119 -2.30 -10.96 0.08
CA PHE A 119 -2.31 -9.51 0.26
C PHE A 119 -1.98 -9.05 1.69
N LEU A 120 -2.43 -9.77 2.71
CA LEU A 120 -2.08 -9.46 4.09
C LEU A 120 -0.56 -9.55 4.27
N LEU A 121 0.06 -10.61 3.72
CA LEU A 121 1.52 -10.78 3.75
C LEU A 121 2.22 -9.62 3.03
N GLU A 122 1.77 -9.27 1.84
CA GLU A 122 2.31 -8.11 1.10
C GLU A 122 2.25 -6.82 1.92
N ASN A 123 1.11 -6.57 2.56
CA ASN A 123 0.93 -5.41 3.42
C ASN A 123 1.87 -5.43 4.62
N MET A 124 2.08 -6.60 5.23
CA MET A 124 3.08 -6.75 6.29
C MET A 124 4.50 -6.50 5.78
N LEU A 125 4.83 -6.93 4.56
CA LEU A 125 6.14 -6.65 3.94
C LEU A 125 6.35 -5.15 3.71
N LEU A 126 5.32 -4.43 3.24
CA LEU A 126 5.33 -2.96 3.12
C LEU A 126 5.58 -2.26 4.45
N VAL A 127 4.93 -2.72 5.51
CA VAL A 127 5.11 -2.19 6.86
C VAL A 127 6.53 -2.43 7.35
N LEU A 128 7.05 -3.65 7.14
CA LEU A 128 8.39 -4.02 7.55
C LEU A 128 9.48 -3.27 6.77
N ALA A 129 9.23 -2.94 5.50
CA ALA A 129 10.12 -2.12 4.68
C ALA A 129 10.15 -0.65 5.14
N ASN A 130 8.99 -0.07 5.47
CA ASN A 130 8.88 1.33 5.92
C ASN A 130 9.26 1.55 7.41
N GLY A 131 9.27 0.49 8.23
CA GLY A 131 9.82 0.50 9.58
C GLY A 131 9.10 1.46 10.56
N CYS A 132 9.85 2.07 11.49
CA CYS A 132 9.26 2.90 12.56
C CYS A 132 8.68 4.24 12.07
N ARG A 133 9.12 4.74 10.90
CA ARG A 133 8.56 5.95 10.26
C ARG A 133 7.09 5.75 9.85
N PHE A 134 6.67 4.49 9.75
CA PHE A 134 5.30 4.08 9.46
C PHE A 134 4.29 4.46 10.54
N PHE A 135 4.68 4.47 11.82
CA PHE A 135 3.77 4.83 12.92
C PHE A 135 3.42 6.33 12.94
N ALA A 136 4.09 7.16 12.15
CA ALA A 136 3.74 8.57 11.99
C ALA A 136 2.47 8.78 11.14
N ASN A 137 2.11 7.80 10.30
CA ASN A 137 1.00 7.90 9.35
C ASN A 137 -0.21 7.10 9.87
N PRO A 138 -1.25 7.75 10.42
CA PRO A 138 -2.40 7.04 11.00
C PRO A 138 -3.19 6.22 9.98
N PHE A 139 -3.15 6.59 8.70
CA PHE A 139 -3.84 5.87 7.62
C PHE A 139 -3.30 4.45 7.40
N HIS A 140 -1.99 4.23 7.59
CA HIS A 140 -1.44 2.91 7.37
C HIS A 140 -1.76 1.93 8.52
N ILE A 141 -1.84 2.43 9.76
CA ILE A 141 -2.25 1.62 10.91
C ILE A 141 -3.71 1.19 10.74
N LEU A 142 -4.57 2.10 10.29
CA LEU A 142 -5.98 1.83 10.05
C LEU A 142 -6.14 0.71 9.01
N ASP A 143 -5.35 0.73 7.93
CA ASP A 143 -5.37 -0.30 6.89
C ASP A 143 -5.05 -1.70 7.44
N ILE A 144 -3.98 -1.84 8.24
CA ILE A 144 -3.64 -3.13 8.85
C ILE A 144 -4.76 -3.61 9.77
N VAL A 145 -5.30 -2.72 10.60
CA VAL A 145 -6.37 -3.07 11.54
C VAL A 145 -7.61 -3.55 10.77
N VAL A 146 -8.03 -2.84 9.72
CA VAL A 146 -9.18 -3.22 8.90
C VAL A 146 -8.96 -4.58 8.25
N VAL A 147 -7.78 -4.83 7.68
CA VAL A 147 -7.47 -6.12 7.03
C VAL A 147 -7.40 -7.26 8.05
N VAL A 148 -6.74 -7.05 9.20
CA VAL A 148 -6.62 -8.09 10.25
C VAL A 148 -7.98 -8.44 10.84
N VAL A 149 -8.81 -7.43 11.12
CA VAL A 149 -10.17 -7.65 11.63
C VAL A 149 -10.99 -8.42 10.58
N SER A 150 -10.90 -8.05 9.30
CA SER A 150 -11.59 -8.76 8.22
C SER A 150 -11.18 -10.23 8.11
N VAL A 151 -9.89 -10.54 8.21
CA VAL A 151 -9.38 -11.93 8.23
C VAL A 151 -9.93 -12.69 9.44
N GLY A 152 -9.98 -12.03 10.60
CA GLY A 152 -10.53 -12.62 11.82
C GLY A 152 -11.99 -13.03 11.66
N PHE A 153 -12.81 -12.18 11.04
CA PHE A 153 -14.21 -12.49 10.76
C PHE A 153 -14.39 -13.62 9.73
N GLU A 154 -13.59 -13.66 8.66
CA GLU A 154 -13.66 -14.78 7.71
C GLU A 154 -13.23 -16.10 8.35
N LEU A 155 -12.14 -16.11 9.12
CA LEU A 155 -11.71 -17.31 9.84
C LEU A 155 -12.75 -17.78 10.86
N GLN A 156 -13.44 -16.84 11.52
CA GLN A 156 -14.50 -17.18 12.45
C GLN A 156 -15.73 -17.76 11.74
N GLY A 157 -16.04 -17.31 10.53
CA GLY A 157 -17.11 -17.89 9.70
C GLY A 157 -16.78 -19.31 9.23
N ILE A 158 -15.52 -19.61 8.90
CA ILE A 158 -15.10 -20.94 8.44
C ILE A 158 -14.92 -21.92 9.62
N LEU A 159 -14.37 -21.47 10.75
CA LEU A 159 -14.03 -22.33 11.89
C LEU A 159 -15.10 -22.39 12.99
N GLY A 160 -16.08 -21.47 12.97
CA GLY A 160 -17.11 -21.37 14.01
C GLY A 160 -18.52 -21.43 13.43
N GLU A 161 -19.47 -21.99 14.20
CA GLU A 161 -20.90 -22.08 13.83
C GLU A 161 -21.67 -20.74 14.01
N GLY A 162 -20.99 -19.60 13.80
CA GLY A 162 -21.46 -18.27 14.19
C GLY A 162 -21.78 -17.34 13.02
N HIS A 163 -23.07 -17.28 12.66
CA HIS A 163 -23.80 -16.28 11.86
C HIS A 163 -23.02 -15.20 11.08
N ASP A 164 -23.21 -15.22 9.74
CA ASP A 164 -23.36 -14.19 8.67
C ASP A 164 -23.08 -12.69 8.88
N ALA A 165 -22.85 -12.21 10.10
CA ALA A 165 -22.63 -10.79 10.38
C ALA A 165 -21.32 -10.23 9.77
N GLY A 166 -20.41 -11.10 9.34
CA GLY A 166 -19.10 -10.71 8.78
C GLY A 166 -19.11 -10.32 7.31
N ILE A 167 -20.08 -10.77 6.51
CA ILE A 167 -20.03 -10.69 5.04
C ILE A 167 -19.85 -9.24 4.56
N GLY A 168 -20.63 -8.31 5.11
CA GLY A 168 -20.56 -6.90 4.75
C GLY A 168 -19.21 -6.24 5.12
N LEU A 169 -18.61 -6.66 6.23
CA LEU A 169 -17.31 -6.13 6.67
C LEU A 169 -16.20 -6.61 5.75
N VAL A 170 -16.27 -7.86 5.27
CA VAL A 170 -15.31 -8.40 4.33
C VAL A 170 -15.40 -7.66 2.98
N VAL A 171 -16.60 -7.44 2.45
CA VAL A 171 -16.80 -6.64 1.23
C VAL A 171 -16.28 -5.21 1.41
N PHE A 172 -16.53 -4.60 2.57
CA PHE A 172 -16.02 -3.28 2.91
C PHE A 172 -14.49 -3.26 2.99
N ALA A 173 -13.86 -4.23 3.65
CA ALA A 173 -12.42 -4.34 3.75
C ALA A 173 -11.74 -4.52 2.38
N ARG A 174 -12.41 -5.21 1.44
CA ARG A 174 -11.96 -5.29 0.05
C ARG A 174 -12.08 -3.95 -0.67
N THR A 175 -13.18 -3.23 -0.47
CA THR A 175 -13.39 -1.90 -1.07
C THR A 175 -12.41 -0.86 -0.52
N TRP A 176 -12.06 -0.97 0.76
CA TRP A 176 -11.07 -0.12 1.43
C TRP A 176 -9.72 -0.07 0.69
N ARG A 177 -9.33 -1.19 0.06
CA ARG A 177 -8.08 -1.28 -0.73
C ARG A 177 -8.02 -0.27 -1.88
N PHE A 178 -9.16 0.09 -2.50
CA PHE A 178 -9.19 1.12 -3.54
C PHE A 178 -8.87 2.51 -2.99
N ILE A 179 -9.36 2.82 -1.78
CA ILE A 179 -9.05 4.09 -1.10
C ILE A 179 -7.55 4.16 -0.83
N ARG A 180 -6.95 3.04 -0.37
CA ARG A 180 -5.50 2.96 -0.16
C ARG A 180 -4.72 3.11 -1.46
N LEU A 181 -5.13 2.44 -2.54
CA LEU A 181 -4.52 2.60 -3.86
C LEU A 181 -4.58 4.06 -4.33
N GLY A 182 -5.73 4.71 -4.14
CA GLY A 182 -5.90 6.13 -4.48
C GLY A 182 -4.93 7.02 -3.72
N HIS A 183 -4.77 6.80 -2.42
CA HIS A 183 -3.80 7.55 -1.61
C HIS A 183 -2.36 7.28 -2.05
N GLY A 184 -2.02 6.02 -2.34
CA GLY A 184 -0.69 5.65 -2.81
C GLY A 184 -0.33 6.28 -4.16
N ILE A 185 -1.29 6.41 -5.08
CA ILE A 185 -1.07 7.07 -6.38
C ILE A 185 -0.88 8.59 -6.21
N HIS A 186 -1.61 9.22 -5.28
CA HIS A 186 -1.50 10.65 -5.02
C HIS A 186 -0.11 11.03 -4.49
N GLU A 187 0.41 10.26 -3.54
CA GLU A 187 1.74 10.49 -2.95
C GLU A 187 2.87 10.36 -3.99
N MET A 188 2.70 9.47 -4.99
CA MET A 188 3.66 9.33 -6.10
C MET A 188 3.58 10.47 -7.13
N HIS A 189 2.43 11.15 -7.26
CA HIS A 189 2.27 12.25 -8.22
C HIS A 189 2.90 13.54 -7.70
N GLU A 190 2.78 13.81 -6.39
CA GLU A 190 3.38 14.99 -5.76
C GLU A 190 4.92 14.98 -5.85
N GLU A 191 5.56 13.80 -5.83
CA GLU A 191 7.01 13.69 -5.98
C GLU A 191 7.49 13.99 -7.41
N HIS A 192 6.71 13.62 -8.44
CA HIS A 192 7.05 13.89 -9.85
C HIS A 192 6.88 15.36 -10.24
N GLU A 193 5.86 16.05 -9.72
CA GLU A 193 5.69 17.49 -9.98
C GLU A 193 6.75 18.34 -9.26
N ALA A 194 7.27 17.88 -8.12
CA ALA A 194 8.35 18.57 -7.41
C ALA A 194 9.69 18.52 -8.15
N GLU A 195 9.98 17.45 -8.90
CA GLU A 195 11.19 17.35 -9.72
C GLU A 195 11.09 18.16 -11.02
N ASP A 196 9.95 18.16 -11.72
CA ASP A 196 9.76 18.91 -12.97
C ASP A 196 9.80 20.45 -12.73
N HIS A 197 9.28 20.91 -11.59
CA HIS A 197 9.42 22.31 -11.19
C HIS A 197 10.85 22.70 -10.75
N GLY A 198 11.70 21.73 -10.38
CA GLY A 198 13.12 21.96 -10.08
C GLY A 198 13.94 22.23 -11.35
N GLU A 199 13.67 21.48 -12.42
CA GLU A 199 14.44 21.55 -13.66
C GLU A 199 14.13 22.82 -14.46
N HIS A 200 12.88 23.30 -14.43
CA HIS A 200 12.51 24.55 -15.11
C HIS A 200 13.20 25.79 -14.50
N ARG A 201 13.44 25.82 -13.17
CA ARG A 201 14.14 26.94 -12.50
C ARG A 201 15.64 26.98 -12.81
N VAL A 202 16.26 25.83 -13.09
CA VAL A 202 17.68 25.77 -13.50
C VAL A 202 17.85 26.26 -14.94
N SER A 203 16.91 25.94 -15.83
CA SER A 203 16.91 26.40 -17.23
C SER A 203 16.69 27.91 -17.35
N ASP A 204 15.80 28.49 -16.54
CA ASP A 204 15.56 29.94 -16.52
C ASP A 204 16.74 30.72 -15.91
N ALA A 205 17.47 30.14 -14.96
CA ALA A 205 18.69 30.74 -14.41
C ALA A 205 19.87 30.67 -15.39
N ALA A 206 20.00 29.61 -16.18
CA ALA A 206 21.02 29.47 -17.22
C ALA A 206 20.78 30.41 -18.41
N GLY A 207 19.52 30.58 -18.84
CA GLY A 207 19.15 31.51 -19.91
C GLY A 207 19.35 33.00 -19.57
N SER A 208 19.40 33.35 -18.29
CA SER A 208 19.62 34.74 -17.84
C SER A 208 21.10 35.14 -17.78
N LEU A 209 22.04 34.18 -17.81
CA LEU A 209 23.48 34.47 -17.77
C LEU A 209 24.13 34.64 -19.15
N GLU A 210 23.47 34.23 -20.25
CA GLU A 210 24.04 34.22 -21.61
C GLU A 210 23.66 35.42 -22.50
N ALA A 211 23.27 36.56 -21.91
CA ALA A 211 23.11 37.81 -22.66
C ALA A 211 23.65 39.02 -21.86
N PRO A 212 24.41 39.98 -22.45
CA PRO A 212 25.16 40.00 -23.70
C PRO A 212 26.64 40.42 -23.49
N LEU A 213 27.60 39.65 -24.01
CA LEU A 213 29.00 40.09 -24.13
C LEU A 213 29.53 39.85 -25.55
N GLN A 214 29.01 40.57 -26.55
CA GLN A 214 29.78 40.91 -27.75
C GLN A 214 29.12 42.01 -28.59
N LYS A 215 29.64 43.23 -28.48
CA LYS A 215 30.33 43.91 -29.60
C LYS A 215 30.86 45.27 -29.13
N GLY A 216 32.18 45.33 -28.96
CA GLY A 216 32.93 46.56 -28.93
C GLY A 216 33.46 46.94 -30.32
N SER A 217 33.94 48.19 -30.40
CA SER A 217 34.57 48.92 -31.52
C SER A 217 33.57 49.62 -32.45
N PHE A 218 33.59 50.94 -32.69
CA PHE A 218 34.68 51.93 -32.60
C PHE A 218 34.09 53.33 -32.83
N GLU A 219 34.29 54.31 -31.93
CA GLU A 219 34.63 55.70 -32.31
C GLU A 219 35.05 56.53 -31.08
N GLN A 220 36.20 57.17 -31.19
CA GLN A 220 36.79 58.06 -30.19
C GLN A 220 36.40 59.51 -30.50
N HIS A 221 35.90 60.30 -29.53
CA HIS A 221 36.40 61.66 -29.31
C HIS A 221 35.91 62.33 -28.01
N ALA A 222 36.91 62.70 -27.19
CA ALA A 222 37.06 63.95 -26.44
C ALA A 222 36.14 64.35 -25.24
N LYS A 223 36.85 64.53 -24.11
CA LYS A 223 36.75 65.56 -23.04
C LYS A 223 35.84 65.35 -21.83
N GLY A 224 36.47 65.53 -20.66
CA GLY A 224 35.89 66.23 -19.50
C GLY A 224 35.63 65.35 -18.28
N THR A 225 36.61 65.20 -17.39
CA THR A 225 36.67 65.86 -16.06
C THR A 225 35.71 65.36 -14.98
N SER A 226 36.34 64.76 -13.95
CA SER A 226 36.12 64.98 -12.52
C SER A 226 34.94 64.31 -11.81
N GLY A 227 35.26 63.70 -10.65
CA GLY A 227 34.30 63.33 -9.60
C GLY A 227 34.26 61.82 -9.29
N VAL A 228 35.01 61.24 -8.35
CA VAL A 228 34.90 61.33 -6.87
C VAL A 228 33.88 60.31 -6.27
N HIS A 229 34.38 59.50 -5.31
CA HIS A 229 33.68 58.61 -4.34
C HIS A 229 32.95 57.36 -4.93
N HIS A 230 32.84 56.18 -4.30
CA HIS A 230 32.98 55.77 -2.90
C HIS A 230 33.21 54.24 -2.84
N ALA A 231 34.02 53.79 -1.87
CA ALA A 231 34.23 52.40 -1.49
C ALA A 231 33.00 51.77 -0.78
N ARG A 232 33.00 50.42 -0.68
CA ARG A 232 32.57 49.52 0.45
C ARG A 232 31.71 48.34 -0.07
N SER A 233 32.13 47.06 -0.04
CA SER A 233 32.51 46.13 1.04
C SER A 233 31.37 45.13 1.36
N GLN A 234 31.71 43.83 1.36
CA GLN A 234 31.15 42.74 2.21
C GLN A 234 29.69 42.30 1.92
N ALA A 235 29.25 41.07 2.17
CA ALA A 235 29.86 39.83 2.66
C ALA A 235 28.87 38.66 2.43
N SER A 236 29.43 37.46 2.54
CA SER A 236 28.82 36.15 2.79
C SER A 236 27.48 36.09 3.54
N SER A 237 26.63 35.14 3.16
CA SER A 237 25.79 34.41 4.11
C SER A 237 25.61 32.96 3.66
N ASN A 238 26.50 32.12 4.21
CA ASN A 238 26.38 30.68 4.30
C ASN A 238 25.39 30.39 5.45
N ARG A 239 24.34 29.58 5.24
CA ARG A 239 23.54 29.05 6.34
C ARG A 239 23.23 27.58 6.11
N GLU A 240 23.99 26.78 6.85
CA GLU A 240 23.70 25.42 7.24
C GLU A 240 22.33 25.32 7.92
N GLY A 241 21.63 24.22 7.61
CA GLY A 241 20.37 23.81 8.26
C GLY A 241 20.24 22.29 8.21
N ARG A 242 21.16 21.60 8.89
CA ARG A 242 20.97 20.23 9.39
C ARG A 242 20.28 20.35 10.74
N GLU A 243 19.21 19.59 10.98
CA GLU A 243 18.89 18.91 12.25
C GLU A 243 17.50 18.27 12.20
N GLY A 244 17.39 17.00 12.61
CA GLY A 244 16.09 16.35 12.83
C GLY A 244 16.03 14.84 12.60
N CYS A 245 16.98 14.07 13.16
CA CYS A 245 16.87 12.61 13.26
C CYS A 245 16.52 12.24 14.72
N CYS A 246 15.29 11.77 14.97
CA CYS A 246 14.88 11.06 16.20
C CYS A 246 15.21 9.58 15.97
N VAL A 247 15.89 8.78 16.79
CA VAL A 247 15.96 8.62 18.26
C VAL A 247 14.56 8.55 18.89
N GLN A 248 13.97 7.35 18.92
CA GLN A 248 13.84 6.57 20.15
C GLN A 248 13.41 5.13 19.85
#